data_AF-A0A5N9AWC4-F1
#
_entry.id   AF-A0A5N9AWC4-F1
#
_cell.length_a   1.000
_cell.length_b   1.000
_cell.length_c   1.000
_cell.angle_alpha   90.00
_cell.angle_beta   90.00
_cell.angle_gamma   90.00
#
_symmetry.space_group_name_H-M   'P 1'
#
loop_
_entity.id
_entity.type
_entity.pdbx_description
1 polymer ?
#
loop_
_entity_poly.entity_id
_entity_poly.type
_entity_poly.pdbx_seq_one_letter_code
_entity_poly.pdbx_strand_id
1 'polypeptide(L)' 'MPSRQAVERVAIAVLGSPFPNSSSEKITQLVLDSLKSKGWKTDIVDLFELPSDALLLRSKSDIVDAALNSVEAA' A
#
# COMPACT_ATOMS: atom_id res chain seq x y z
N MET A 1 5.51 -32.17 -16.01
CA MET A 1 6.25 -30.92 -15.73
C MET A 1 5.36 -30.05 -14.86
N PRO A 2 5.56 -29.93 -13.54
CA PRO A 2 4.76 -29.00 -12.76
C PRO A 2 5.13 -27.57 -13.20
N SER A 3 4.12 -26.82 -13.65
CA SER A 3 4.24 -25.39 -13.94
C SER A 3 4.72 -24.68 -12.68
N ARG A 4 5.90 -24.04 -12.73
CA ARG A 4 6.28 -23.05 -11.72
C ARG A 4 5.20 -21.98 -11.74
N GLN A 5 4.34 -21.93 -10.74
CA GLN A 5 3.49 -20.77 -10.52
C GLN A 5 4.44 -19.56 -10.42
N ALA A 6 4.23 -18.57 -11.27
CA ALA A 6 4.93 -17.31 -11.15
C ALA A 6 4.51 -16.71 -9.80
N VAL A 7 5.47 -16.52 -8.89
CA VAL A 7 5.22 -15.81 -7.63
C VAL A 7 4.85 -14.38 -8.03
N GLU A 8 3.58 -14.02 -7.83
CA GLU A 8 3.12 -12.64 -8.00
C GLU A 8 3.84 -11.78 -6.96
N ARG A 9 4.58 -10.77 -7.43
CA ARG A 9 5.34 -9.89 -6.54
C ARG A 9 4.49 -8.66 -6.26
N VAL A 10 4.28 -8.36 -4.99
CA VAL A 10 3.47 -7.24 -4.54
C VAL A 10 4.37 -6.18 -3.87
N ALA A 11 4.09 -4.91 -4.13
CA ALA A 11 4.74 -3.80 -3.45
C ALA A 11 3.69 -2.80 -2.98
N ILE A 12 3.64 -2.54 -1.68
CA ILE A 12 2.68 -1.62 -1.07
C ILE A 12 3.45 -0.47 -0.45
N ALA A 13 3.07 0.75 -0.80
CA ALA A 13 3.61 1.94 -0.16
C ALA A 13 2.66 2.43 0.93
N VAL A 14 3.24 2.87 2.05
CA VAL A 14 2.49 3.47 3.15
C VAL A 14 2.86 4.96 3.23
N LEU A 15 1.91 5.84 2.91
CA LEU A 15 2.11 7.28 2.96
C LEU A 15 1.74 7.81 4.35
N GLY A 16 2.70 8.47 5.00
CA GLY A 16 2.49 9.11 6.31
C GLY A 16 2.45 10.64 6.27
N SER A 17 2.65 11.25 5.11
CA SER A 17 2.60 12.71 4.97
C SER A 17 1.14 13.15 4.76
N PRO A 18 0.62 14.09 5.57
CA PRO A 18 -0.71 14.67 5.34
C PRO A 18 -0.72 15.71 4.22
N PHE A 19 0.45 16.07 3.67
CA PHE A 19 0.59 17.09 2.65
C PHE A 19 0.51 16.48 1.25
N PRO A 20 -0.47 16.90 0.42
CA PRO A 20 -0.52 16.47 -0.98
C PRO A 20 0.68 17.02 -1.76
N ASN A 21 1.14 16.25 -2.74
CA ASN A 21 2.33 16.53 -3.55
C ASN A 21 3.64 16.61 -2.75
N SER A 22 3.70 15.95 -1.59
CA SER A 22 4.93 15.86 -0.79
C SER A 22 6.07 15.22 -1.60
N SER A 23 7.31 15.56 -1.27
CA SER A 23 8.47 14.92 -1.92
C SER A 23 8.46 13.40 -1.75
N SER A 24 8.01 12.91 -0.58
CA SER A 24 7.85 11.48 -0.29
C SER A 24 6.81 10.80 -1.19
N GLU A 25 5.67 11.44 -1.42
CA GLU A 25 4.63 10.93 -2.32
C GLU A 25 5.14 10.84 -3.77
N LYS A 26 5.83 11.89 -4.24
CA LYS A 26 6.42 11.91 -5.58
C LYS A 26 7.46 10.80 -5.78
N ILE A 27 8.35 10.61 -4.80
CA ILE A 27 9.35 9.53 -4.84
C ILE A 27 8.66 8.16 -4.83
N THR A 28 7.64 7.99 -3.99
CA THR A 28 6.87 6.76 -3.91
C THR A 28 6.23 6.41 -5.24
N GLN A 29 5.57 7.38 -5.89
CA GLN A 29 4.94 7.18 -7.18
C GLN A 29 5.96 6.73 -8.24
N LEU A 30 7.14 7.37 -8.31
CA LEU A 30 8.20 6.99 -9.24
C LEU A 30 8.69 5.54 -9.02
N VAL A 31 8.79 5.12 -7.76
CA VAL A 31 9.21 3.74 -7.42
C VAL A 31 8.14 2.74 -7.80
N LEU A 32 6.87 3.00 -7.45
CA LEU A 32 5.75 2.11 -7.78
C LEU A 32 5.54 2.00 -9.28
N ASP A 33 5.63 3.10 -10.03
CA ASP A 33 5.55 3.07 -11.49
C ASP A 33 6.67 2.21 -12.10
N SER A 34 7.89 2.29 -11.56
CA SER A 34 9.00 1.43 -11.97
C SER A 34 8.73 -0.04 -11.68
N LEU A 35 8.20 -0.37 -10.50
CA LEU A 35 7.89 -1.76 -10.12
C LEU A 35 6.73 -2.32 -10.95
N LYS A 36 5.69 -1.53 -11.18
CA LYS A 36 4.56 -1.88 -12.04
C LYS A 36 5.02 -2.19 -13.47
N SER A 37 5.96 -1.41 -14.02
CA SER A 37 6.57 -1.69 -15.33
C SER A 37 7.33 -3.02 -15.39
N LYS A 38 7.77 -3.52 -14.23
CA LYS A 38 8.46 -4.82 -14.07
C LYS A 38 7.49 -5.96 -13.74
N GLY A 39 6.18 -5.74 -13.85
CA GLY A 39 5.14 -6.73 -13.62
C GLY A 39 4.80 -6.97 -12.14
N TRP A 40 5.17 -6.05 -11.25
CA TRP A 40 4.71 -6.11 -9.86
C TRP A 40 3.28 -5.59 -9.75
N LYS A 41 2.50 -6.21 -8.87
CA LYS A 41 1.26 -5.61 -8.38
C LYS A 41 1.65 -4.54 -7.36
N THR A 42 1.10 -3.34 -7.50
CA THR A 42 1.44 -2.21 -6.63
C THR A 42 0.18 -1.64 -6.00
N ASP A 43 0.26 -1.22 -4.75
CA ASP A 43 -0.83 -0.56 -4.03
C ASP A 43 -0.31 0.57 -3.12
N ILE A 44 -1.20 1.46 -2.69
CA ILE A 44 -0.90 2.57 -1.79
C ILE A 44 -1.89 2.55 -0.63
N VAL A 45 -1.36 2.62 0.59
CA VAL A 45 -2.12 2.90 1.81
C VAL A 45 -1.77 4.32 2.26
N ASP A 46 -2.71 5.25 2.15
CA ASP A 46 -2.54 6.60 2.69
C ASP A 46 -3.09 6.69 4.11
N LEU A 47 -2.20 6.86 5.09
CA LEU A 47 -2.58 6.96 6.50
C LEU A 47 -3.42 8.21 6.80
N PHE A 48 -3.33 9.24 5.96
CA PHE A 48 -4.12 10.46 6.13
C PHE A 48 -5.60 10.26 5.77
N GLU A 49 -5.90 9.34 4.85
CA GLU A 49 -7.28 8.98 4.48
C GLU A 49 -7.94 8.02 5.48
N LEU A 50 -7.15 7.42 6.38
CA LEU A 50 -7.65 6.48 7.37
C LEU A 50 -8.15 7.16 8.65
N PRO A 51 -9.24 6.67 9.27
CA PRO A 51 -9.75 7.21 10.52
C PRO A 51 -8.72 7.08 11.65
N SER A 52 -8.31 8.23 12.21
CA SER A 52 -7.27 8.29 13.26
C SER A 52 -7.64 7.54 14.54
N ASP A 53 -8.92 7.47 14.89
CA ASP A 53 -9.42 6.70 16.02
C ASP A 53 -9.22 5.19 15.81
N ALA A 54 -9.46 4.71 14.61
CA ALA A 54 -9.25 3.32 14.25
C ALA A 54 -7.75 2.96 14.17
N LEU A 55 -6.92 3.85 13.61
CA LEU A 55 -5.45 3.69 13.62
C LEU A 55 -4.88 3.59 15.05
N LEU A 56 -5.52 4.25 16.02
CA LEU A 56 -5.16 4.21 17.43
C LEU A 56 -5.85 3.08 18.21
N LEU A 57 -6.50 2.15 17.52
CA LEU A 57 -7.23 1.01 18.10
C LEU A 57 -8.36 1.43 19.07
N ARG A 58 -8.89 2.65 18.90
CA ARG A 58 -9.99 3.21 19.71
C ARG A 58 -11.36 2.90 19.12
N SER A 59 -11.41 2.50 17.84
CA SER A 59 -12.62 2.09 17.14
C SER A 59 -12.31 1.00 16.10
N LYS A 60 -13.35 0.33 15.62
CA LYS A 60 -13.26 -0.58 14.47
C LYS A 60 -13.49 0.20 13.18
N SER A 61 -12.83 -0.23 12.11
CA SER A 61 -12.97 0.42 10.82
C SER A 61 -12.68 -0.53 9.68
N ASP A 62 -13.69 -0.79 8.85
CA ASP A 62 -13.57 -1.69 7.70
C ASP A 62 -12.49 -1.21 6.71
N ILE A 63 -12.27 0.11 6.60
CA ILE A 63 -11.23 0.66 5.72
C ILE A 63 -9.82 0.43 6.26
N VAL A 64 -9.65 0.44 7.59
CA VAL A 64 -8.36 0.09 8.23
C VAL A 64 -8.13 -1.42 8.15
N ASP A 65 -9.16 -2.23 8.36
CA ASP A 65 -9.07 -3.68 8.23
C ASP A 65 -8.72 -4.09 6.79
N ALA A 66 -9.32 -3.43 5.78
CA ALA A 66 -8.97 -3.64 4.39
C ALA A 66 -7.50 -3.26 4.08
N ALA A 67 -7.01 -2.15 4.64
CA ALA A 67 -5.62 -1.71 4.48
C ALA A 67 -4.62 -2.67 5.17
N LEU A 68 -4.98 -3.24 6.31
CA LEU A 68 -4.16 -4.26 6.98
C LEU A 68 -4.10 -5.55 6.16
N ASN A 69 -5.25 -6.01 5.66
CA ASN A 69 -5.32 -7.22 4.83
C ASN A 69 -4.52 -7.10 3.53
N SER A 70 -4.45 -5.91 2.92
CA SER A 70 -3.65 -5.72 1.70
C SER A 70 -2.15 -5.87 2.00
N VAL A 71 -1.68 -5.37 3.15
CA VAL A 71 -0.29 -5.50 3.60
C VAL A 71 0.06 -6.92 4.03
N GLU A 72 -0.83 -7.62 4.75
CA GLU A 72 -0.59 -9.02 5.13
C GLU A 72 -0.54 -9.98 3.93
N ALA A 73 -1.25 -9.65 2.85
CA ALA A 73 -1.30 -10.46 1.64
C ALA A 73 -0.14 -10.20 0.65
N ALA A 74 0.71 -9.21 0.91
CA ALA A 74 1.81 -8.79 0.04
C ALA A 74 3.14 -9.52 0.36
#